data_AF-A0A933X4D1-F1
#
_entry.id   AF-A0A933X4D1-F1
#
_cell.length_a   1.000
_cell.length_b   1.000
_cell.length_c   1.000
_cell.angle_alpha   90.00
_cell.angle_beta   90.00
_cell.angle_gamma   90.00
#
_symmetry.space_group_name_H-M   'P 1'
#
loop_
_entity.id
_entity.type
_entity.pdbx_description
1 polymer ?
#
loop_
_entity_poly.entity_id
_entity_poly.type
_entity_poly.pdbx_seq_one_letter_code
_entity_poly.pdbx_strand_id
1 'polypeptide(L)'
;MNVYLELTREFNAGRLRTIVCNGQAAVLHKLAISSKDGDWILREDDEALRHVLDVLARRGARYRFGAPLDLAWMRGGWSAHFEFAANEMRVRTDFFTRPPRVSAVELARLWREQEGRDPPFTDARILAEMKKTDREKDYPFIGELARLMPDPRDQIRYSRSADDLIELAARHPGLVRELTPSRSLLARIAEGRRALAEAIQLEMLDCMEVNERRIRAYLRASEGWKKLWPALEREVDSLDLPQAHAFVVERARGVLPPEVGP
;
A
#
# COMPACT_ATOMS: atom_id res chain seq x y z
N MET A 1 10.52 21.41 4.24
CA MET A 1 10.46 20.59 3.02
C MET A 1 10.06 19.18 3.44
N ASN A 2 9.20 18.48 2.70
CA ASN A 2 8.69 17.16 3.12
C ASN A 2 9.76 16.09 2.80
N VAL A 3 10.35 15.50 3.86
CA VAL A 3 11.42 14.49 3.75
C VAL A 3 11.05 13.31 2.85
N TYR A 4 9.77 12.91 2.81
CA TYR A 4 9.32 11.80 1.97
C TYR A 4 9.31 12.16 0.49
N LEU A 5 9.07 13.42 0.14
CA LEU A 5 9.15 13.88 -1.25
C LEU A 5 10.61 14.04 -1.69
N GLU A 6 11.49 14.47 -0.79
CA GLU A 6 12.94 14.49 -1.05
C GLU A 6 13.46 13.08 -1.33
N LEU A 7 13.15 12.12 -0.45
CA LEU A 7 13.50 10.71 -0.65
C LEU A 7 12.93 10.16 -1.95
N THR A 8 11.68 10.49 -2.30
CA THR A 8 11.08 10.06 -3.57
C THR A 8 11.89 10.54 -4.77
N ARG A 9 12.40 11.77 -4.75
CA ARG A 9 13.27 12.28 -5.82
C ARG A 9 14.61 11.56 -5.87
N GLU A 10 15.20 11.24 -4.72
CA GLU A 10 16.45 10.46 -4.67
C GLU A 10 16.28 9.02 -5.15
N PHE A 11 15.20 8.35 -4.73
CA PHE A 11 14.86 7.00 -5.21
C PHE A 11 14.62 7.01 -6.72
N ASN A 12 14.07 8.09 -7.27
CA ASN A 12 13.78 8.22 -8.70
C ASN A 12 14.85 8.98 -9.50
N ALA A 13 16.03 9.24 -8.92
CA ALA A 13 17.10 9.95 -9.62
C ALA A 13 17.53 9.19 -10.89
N GLY A 14 17.38 9.82 -12.06
CA GLY A 14 17.72 9.28 -13.37
C GLY A 14 16.68 8.35 -14.00
N ARG A 15 15.79 7.71 -13.23
CA ARG A 15 14.65 6.92 -13.74
C ARG A 15 13.62 6.66 -12.64
N LEU A 16 12.36 6.46 -13.04
CA LEU A 16 11.28 6.07 -12.14
C LEU A 16 11.51 4.66 -11.57
N ARG A 17 11.68 4.56 -10.24
CA ARG A 17 11.87 3.30 -9.48
C ARG A 17 10.82 3.08 -8.40
N THR A 18 10.26 4.17 -7.87
CA THR A 18 9.32 4.16 -6.75
C THR A 18 8.13 5.07 -7.02
N ILE A 19 6.95 4.66 -6.55
CA ILE A 19 5.72 5.45 -6.56
C ILE A 19 5.23 5.57 -5.13
N VAL A 20 5.02 6.80 -4.67
CA VAL A 20 4.49 7.08 -3.32
C VAL A 20 3.07 6.52 -3.19
N CYS A 21 2.76 5.87 -2.09
CA CYS A 21 1.45 5.27 -1.85
C CYS A 21 0.95 5.52 -0.39
N ASN A 22 -0.14 4.85 -0.01
CA ASN A 22 -0.73 4.88 1.33
C ASN A 22 -0.87 6.29 1.94
N GLY A 23 -0.29 6.53 3.13
CA GLY A 23 -0.51 7.74 3.91
C GLY A 23 0.00 9.00 3.22
N GLN A 24 1.18 8.94 2.61
CA GLN A 24 1.72 10.07 1.86
C GLN A 24 0.91 10.36 0.60
N ALA A 25 0.42 9.34 -0.10
CA ALA A 25 -0.48 9.55 -1.25
C ALA A 25 -1.80 10.21 -0.81
N ALA A 26 -2.35 9.88 0.36
CA ALA A 26 -3.53 10.57 0.89
C ALA A 26 -3.28 12.06 1.18
N VAL A 27 -2.06 12.42 1.62
CA VAL A 27 -1.64 13.83 1.75
C VAL A 27 -1.58 14.51 0.39
N LEU A 28 -1.02 13.84 -0.63
CA LEU A 28 -0.93 14.38 -1.99
C LEU A 28 -2.30 14.55 -2.66
N HIS A 29 -3.27 13.69 -2.34
CA HIS A 29 -4.69 13.84 -2.71
C HIS A 29 -5.44 14.88 -1.86
N LYS A 30 -4.77 15.56 -0.92
CA LYS A 30 -5.34 16.56 0.00
C LYS A 30 -6.45 16.03 0.91
N LEU A 31 -6.44 14.71 1.18
CA LEU A 31 -7.38 14.07 2.11
C LEU A 31 -6.82 13.99 3.53
N ALA A 32 -5.51 14.18 3.71
CA ALA A 32 -4.85 14.22 5.01
C ALA A 32 -3.85 15.38 5.09
N ILE A 33 -3.63 15.90 6.30
CA ILE A 33 -2.65 16.97 6.54
C ILE A 33 -1.22 16.41 6.60
N SER A 34 -1.05 15.21 7.18
CA SER A 34 0.26 14.61 7.41
C SER A 34 0.18 13.07 7.47
N SER A 35 1.30 12.41 7.20
CA SER A 35 1.52 10.98 7.46
C SER A 35 2.84 10.78 8.21
N LYS A 36 2.87 9.75 9.07
CA LYS A 36 4.00 9.42 9.96
C LYS A 36 5.08 8.57 9.30
N ASP A 37 4.70 7.88 8.24
CA ASP A 37 5.54 6.92 7.52
C ASP A 37 5.50 7.27 6.02
N GLY A 38 6.54 6.84 5.31
CA GLY A 38 6.61 6.85 3.85
C GLY A 38 6.45 5.45 3.32
N ASP A 39 5.52 5.26 2.40
CA ASP A 39 5.27 3.98 1.74
C ASP A 39 5.54 4.15 0.25
N TRP A 40 6.27 3.19 -0.34
CA TRP A 40 6.53 3.18 -1.78
C TRP A 40 6.23 1.82 -2.39
N ILE A 41 5.54 1.87 -3.53
CA ILE A 41 5.55 0.77 -4.50
C ILE A 41 6.88 0.85 -5.24
N LEU A 42 7.70 -0.19 -5.13
CA LEU A 42 9.02 -0.29 -5.76
C LEU A 42 8.94 -1.11 -7.05
N ARG A 43 9.75 -0.78 -8.06
CA ARG A 43 9.92 -1.65 -9.23
C ARG A 43 10.51 -2.99 -8.82
N GLU A 44 9.95 -4.07 -9.37
CA GLU A 44 10.37 -5.44 -9.08
C GLU A 44 11.60 -5.85 -9.90
N ASP A 45 12.72 -5.18 -9.70
CA ASP A 45 14.00 -5.49 -10.36
C ASP A 45 15.21 -5.19 -9.47
N ASP A 46 16.31 -5.92 -9.67
CA ASP A 46 17.52 -5.83 -8.83
C ASP A 46 18.22 -4.47 -8.89
N GLU A 47 18.04 -3.72 -9.98
CA GLU A 47 18.60 -2.37 -10.11
C GLU A 47 17.86 -1.41 -9.19
N ALA A 48 16.53 -1.45 -9.20
CA ALA A 48 15.71 -0.58 -8.38
C ALA A 48 15.91 -0.84 -6.89
N LEU A 49 15.97 -2.11 -6.49
CA LEU A 49 16.21 -2.53 -5.10
C LEU A 49 17.57 -2.04 -4.60
N ARG A 50 18.65 -2.27 -5.37
CA ARG A 50 19.99 -1.81 -5.01
C ARG A 50 20.10 -0.29 -4.93
N HIS A 51 19.52 0.43 -5.89
CA HIS A 51 19.54 1.89 -5.87
C HIS A 51 18.85 2.46 -4.62
N VAL A 52 17.71 1.91 -4.24
CA VAL A 52 17.00 2.33 -3.03
C VAL A 52 17.79 2.00 -1.77
N LEU A 53 18.39 0.81 -1.68
CA LEU A 53 19.29 0.45 -0.59
C LEU A 53 20.48 1.41 -0.47
N ASP A 54 21.10 1.80 -1.58
CA ASP A 54 22.22 2.75 -1.59
C ASP A 54 21.80 4.15 -1.10
N VAL A 55 20.60 4.61 -1.49
CA VAL A 55 20.03 5.87 -0.98
C VAL A 55 19.81 5.76 0.53
N LEU A 56 19.19 4.68 1.00
CA LEU A 56 18.93 4.44 2.42
C LEU A 56 20.23 4.34 3.23
N ALA A 57 21.27 3.70 2.68
CA ALA A 57 22.58 3.57 3.33
C ALA A 57 23.23 4.94 3.54
N ARG A 58 23.20 5.82 2.53
CA ARG A 58 23.69 7.20 2.64
C ARG A 58 22.91 8.04 3.66
N ARG A 59 21.65 7.68 3.92
CA ARG A 59 20.80 8.30 4.95
C ARG A 59 21.01 7.71 6.34
N GLY A 60 21.91 6.73 6.50
CA GLY A 60 22.16 6.06 7.78
C GLY A 60 20.97 5.21 8.24
N ALA A 61 20.22 4.65 7.29
CA ALA A 61 19.08 3.82 7.61
C ALA A 61 19.49 2.47 8.17
N ARG A 62 18.63 1.97 9.05
CA ARG A 62 18.70 0.63 9.63
C ARG A 62 17.40 -0.12 9.38
N TYR A 63 17.49 -1.43 9.41
CA TYR A 63 16.33 -2.29 9.30
C TYR A 63 15.40 -2.15 10.50
N ARG A 64 14.11 -2.33 10.24
CA ARG A 64 13.09 -2.70 11.22
C ARG A 64 12.57 -4.08 10.90
N PHE A 65 11.83 -4.68 11.84
CA PHE A 65 11.16 -5.96 11.61
C PHE A 65 10.36 -5.91 10.30
N GLY A 66 10.74 -6.79 9.37
CA GLY A 66 10.27 -6.85 7.99
C GLY A 66 11.01 -7.92 7.21
N ALA A 67 10.63 -8.13 5.95
CA ALA A 67 11.41 -8.96 5.04
C ALA A 67 12.67 -8.20 4.57
N PRO A 68 13.70 -8.92 4.10
CA PRO A 68 14.80 -8.29 3.38
C PRO A 68 14.28 -7.54 2.14
N LEU A 69 14.93 -6.44 1.76
CA LEU A 69 14.62 -5.73 0.51
C LEU A 69 15.31 -6.47 -0.66
N ASP A 70 14.83 -7.68 -0.91
CA ASP A 70 15.39 -8.64 -1.86
C ASP A 70 14.26 -9.24 -2.71
N LEU A 71 14.57 -9.47 -3.99
CA LEU A 71 13.59 -9.85 -5.01
C LEU A 71 12.84 -11.15 -4.68
N ALA A 72 13.49 -12.09 -3.97
CA ALA A 72 12.88 -13.36 -3.59
C ALA A 72 11.64 -13.17 -2.70
N TRP A 73 11.68 -12.21 -1.77
CA TRP A 73 10.55 -11.93 -0.88
C TRP A 73 9.63 -10.84 -1.43
N MET A 74 10.16 -9.83 -2.15
CA MET A 74 9.31 -8.80 -2.76
C MET A 74 8.29 -9.41 -3.73
N ARG A 75 8.71 -10.41 -4.53
CA ARG A 75 7.81 -11.19 -5.40
C ARG A 75 6.69 -11.91 -4.64
N GLY A 76 6.96 -12.35 -3.42
CA GLY A 76 5.95 -12.97 -2.56
C GLY A 76 4.97 -12.01 -1.91
N GLY A 77 5.07 -10.70 -2.18
CA GLY A 77 4.20 -9.69 -1.57
C GLY A 77 4.61 -9.31 -0.15
N TRP A 78 5.82 -9.67 0.28
CA TRP A 78 6.39 -9.18 1.53
C TRP A 78 6.73 -7.68 1.45
N SER A 79 6.90 -7.06 2.62
CA SER A 79 7.35 -5.67 2.72
C SER A 79 8.64 -5.56 3.53
N ALA A 80 9.49 -4.61 3.14
CA ALA A 80 10.73 -4.28 3.80
C ALA A 80 10.60 -2.93 4.52
N HIS A 81 11.15 -2.84 5.72
CA HIS A 81 10.96 -1.70 6.61
C HIS A 81 12.30 -1.17 7.09
N PHE A 82 12.46 0.15 7.01
CA PHE A 82 13.66 0.83 7.46
C PHE A 82 13.33 2.09 8.24
N GLU A 83 14.33 2.60 8.95
CA GLU A 83 14.26 3.90 9.59
C GLU A 83 15.62 4.57 9.71
N PHE A 84 15.60 5.90 9.81
CA PHE A 84 16.76 6.73 10.10
C PHE A 84 16.35 8.02 10.82
N ALA A 85 17.32 8.78 11.31
CA ALA A 85 17.09 10.10 11.88
C ALA A 85 17.36 11.19 10.84
N ALA A 86 16.47 12.17 10.72
CA ALA A 86 16.67 13.36 9.90
C ALA A 86 16.07 14.59 10.59
N ASN A 87 16.88 15.62 10.84
CA ASN A 87 16.46 16.85 11.52
C ASN A 87 15.70 16.58 12.82
N GLU A 88 16.28 15.74 13.70
CA GLU A 88 15.69 15.28 14.98
C GLU A 88 14.40 14.45 14.86
N MET A 89 13.93 14.19 13.64
CA MET A 89 12.77 13.33 13.39
C MET A 89 13.19 11.91 13.05
N ARG A 90 12.44 10.93 13.56
CA ARG A 90 12.53 9.54 13.13
C ARG A 90 11.75 9.37 11.83
N VAL A 91 12.45 9.11 10.74
CA VAL A 91 11.89 8.84 9.41
C VAL A 91 11.75 7.34 9.24
N ARG A 92 10.58 6.89 8.80
CA ARG A 92 10.24 5.47 8.59
C ARG A 92 9.84 5.25 7.15
N THR A 93 10.38 4.18 6.56
CA THR A 93 10.21 3.89 5.14
C THR A 93 9.83 2.44 4.92
N ASP A 94 8.72 2.22 4.21
CA ASP A 94 8.14 0.93 3.94
C ASP A 94 8.09 0.68 2.43
N PHE A 95 8.56 -0.48 1.97
CA PHE A 95 8.68 -0.83 0.55
C PHE A 95 8.03 -2.17 0.26
N PHE A 96 7.37 -2.27 -0.90
CA PHE A 96 6.84 -3.51 -1.46
C PHE A 96 6.71 -3.36 -2.98
N THR A 97 6.74 -4.46 -3.73
CA THR A 97 6.60 -4.42 -5.19
C THR A 97 5.20 -4.78 -5.68
N ARG A 98 4.42 -5.49 -4.85
CA ARG A 98 3.08 -6.01 -5.19
C ARG A 98 2.03 -5.51 -4.20
N PRO A 99 1.40 -4.34 -4.44
CA PRO A 99 0.31 -3.86 -3.60
C PRO A 99 -0.86 -4.86 -3.56
N PRO A 100 -1.52 -5.04 -2.41
CA PRO A 100 -2.71 -5.90 -2.35
C PRO A 100 -3.83 -5.39 -3.25
N ARG A 101 -4.55 -6.34 -3.87
CA ARG A 101 -5.76 -6.09 -4.69
C ARG A 101 -5.51 -5.24 -5.93
N VAL A 102 -4.25 -5.04 -6.30
CA VAL A 102 -3.84 -4.41 -7.54
C VAL A 102 -3.26 -5.49 -8.43
N SER A 103 -3.88 -5.71 -9.58
CA SER A 103 -3.40 -6.68 -10.57
C SER A 103 -2.11 -6.21 -11.24
N ALA A 104 -1.36 -7.15 -11.83
CA ALA A 104 -0.16 -6.82 -12.61
C ALA A 104 -0.45 -5.86 -13.77
N VAL A 105 -1.64 -5.97 -14.39
CA VAL A 105 -2.07 -5.08 -15.49
C VAL A 105 -2.26 -3.65 -14.99
N GLU A 106 -2.93 -3.49 -13.85
CA GLU A 106 -3.14 -2.18 -13.23
C GLU A 106 -1.84 -1.56 -12.74
N LEU A 107 -0.96 -2.36 -12.16
CA LEU A 107 0.37 -1.92 -11.73
C LEU A 107 1.22 -1.46 -12.93
N ALA A 108 1.22 -2.22 -14.02
CA ALA A 108 1.91 -1.84 -15.25
C ALA A 108 1.36 -0.54 -15.85
N ARG A 109 0.03 -0.33 -15.80
CA ARG A 109 -0.60 0.92 -16.21
C ARG A 109 -0.14 2.08 -15.33
N LEU A 110 -0.18 1.90 -14.00
CA LEU A 110 0.26 2.91 -13.03
C LEU A 110 1.71 3.36 -13.30
N TRP A 111 2.64 2.43 -13.53
CA TRP A 111 4.03 2.78 -13.86
C TRP A 111 4.15 3.66 -15.10
N ARG A 112 3.37 3.37 -16.17
CA ARG A 112 3.37 4.20 -17.38
C ARG A 112 2.80 5.59 -17.14
N GLU A 113 1.71 5.70 -16.37
CA GLU A 113 1.04 6.96 -16.07
C GLU A 113 1.87 7.89 -15.18
N GLN A 114 2.75 7.31 -14.35
CA GLN A 114 3.63 8.04 -13.44
C GLN A 114 4.98 8.41 -14.06
N GLU A 115 5.31 7.92 -15.25
CA GLU A 115 6.55 8.28 -15.94
C GLU A 115 6.59 9.80 -16.20
N GLY A 116 7.67 10.45 -15.78
CA GLY A 116 7.84 11.91 -15.89
C GLY A 116 7.03 12.77 -14.89
N ARG A 117 6.29 12.17 -13.94
CA ARG A 117 5.61 12.91 -12.85
C ARG A 117 6.57 13.19 -11.69
N ASP A 118 6.43 14.35 -11.04
CA ASP A 118 7.16 14.69 -9.81
C ASP A 118 6.21 15.36 -8.77
N PRO A 119 5.97 14.74 -7.60
CA PRO A 119 6.33 13.37 -7.27
C PRO A 119 5.42 12.36 -8.02
N PRO A 120 5.89 11.14 -8.31
CA PRO A 120 5.03 10.05 -8.72
C PRO A 120 4.28 9.45 -7.51
N PHE A 121 2.97 9.30 -7.61
CA PHE A 121 2.14 8.73 -6.54
C PHE A 121 0.91 7.98 -7.07
N THR A 122 0.33 7.10 -6.26
CA THR A 122 -0.84 6.31 -6.63
C THR A 122 -2.05 7.19 -6.90
N ASP A 123 -2.79 6.90 -7.98
CA ASP A 123 -4.10 7.50 -8.24
C ASP A 123 -5.13 7.13 -7.13
N ALA A 124 -6.28 7.81 -7.13
CA ALA A 124 -7.30 7.62 -6.10
C ALA A 124 -7.87 6.18 -6.07
N ARG A 125 -7.92 5.52 -7.23
CA ARG A 125 -8.51 4.18 -7.40
C ARG A 125 -7.58 3.10 -6.86
N ILE A 126 -6.30 3.15 -7.20
CA ILE A 126 -5.27 2.27 -6.63
C ILE A 126 -5.18 2.48 -5.12
N LEU A 127 -5.20 3.74 -4.66
CA LEU A 127 -5.16 4.02 -3.22
C LEU A 127 -6.41 3.47 -2.50
N ALA A 128 -7.59 3.54 -3.11
CA ALA A 128 -8.81 2.96 -2.57
C ALA A 128 -8.72 1.43 -2.42
N GLU A 129 -8.13 0.71 -3.39
CA GLU A 129 -7.88 -0.74 -3.28
C GLU A 129 -6.93 -1.08 -2.12
N MET A 130 -5.85 -0.31 -1.99
CA MET A 130 -4.86 -0.49 -0.93
C MET A 130 -5.45 -0.20 0.45
N LYS A 131 -6.42 0.71 0.53
CA LYS A 131 -7.10 1.13 1.76
C LYS A 131 -8.19 0.17 2.25
N LYS A 132 -8.52 -0.90 1.52
CA LYS A 132 -9.40 -1.98 2.00
C LYS A 132 -8.68 -2.84 3.06
N THR A 133 -8.42 -2.23 4.22
CA THR A 133 -7.70 -2.83 5.35
C THR A 133 -8.67 -3.33 6.42
N ASP A 134 -8.12 -3.79 7.54
CA ASP A 134 -8.82 -4.11 8.79
C ASP A 134 -9.09 -2.86 9.65
N ARG A 135 -8.65 -1.67 9.22
CA ARG A 135 -8.85 -0.42 9.95
C ARG A 135 -10.14 0.23 9.50
N GLU A 136 -11.16 0.21 10.34
CA GLU A 136 -12.46 0.84 10.09
C GLU A 136 -12.33 2.29 9.58
N LYS A 137 -11.42 3.07 10.18
CA LYS A 137 -11.17 4.46 9.79
C LYS A 137 -10.72 4.66 8.34
N ASP A 138 -10.19 3.63 7.66
CA ASP A 138 -9.79 3.73 6.26
C ASP A 138 -10.99 3.73 5.30
N TYR A 139 -12.17 3.22 5.70
CA TYR A 139 -13.34 3.12 4.81
C TYR A 139 -13.99 4.47 4.49
N PRO A 140 -14.16 5.41 5.44
CA PRO A 140 -14.54 6.78 5.08
C PRO A 140 -13.57 7.43 4.08
N PHE A 141 -12.26 7.19 4.20
CA PHE A 141 -11.27 7.67 3.22
C PHE A 141 -11.48 7.07 1.82
N ILE A 142 -11.87 5.80 1.72
CA ILE A 142 -12.23 5.19 0.42
C ILE A 142 -13.41 5.93 -0.21
N GLY A 143 -14.41 6.34 0.60
CA GLY A 143 -15.52 7.16 0.14
C GLY A 143 -15.07 8.51 -0.42
N GLU A 144 -14.19 9.20 0.29
CA GLU A 144 -13.64 10.49 -0.17
C GLU A 144 -12.76 10.34 -1.42
N LEU A 145 -11.96 9.28 -1.52
CA LEU A 145 -11.23 8.95 -2.74
C LEU A 145 -12.17 8.70 -3.91
N ALA A 146 -13.31 8.05 -3.68
CA ALA A 146 -14.31 7.81 -4.72
C ALA A 146 -14.82 9.13 -5.33
N ARG A 147 -15.02 10.18 -4.53
CA ARG A 147 -15.44 11.51 -5.03
C ARG A 147 -14.40 12.16 -5.95
N LEU A 148 -13.12 11.79 -5.83
CA LEU A 148 -12.04 12.29 -6.68
C LEU A 148 -11.89 11.52 -8.00
N MET A 149 -12.57 10.38 -8.15
CA MET A 149 -12.43 9.54 -9.34
C MET A 149 -13.19 10.14 -10.52
N PRO A 150 -12.57 10.27 -11.72
CA PRO A 150 -13.21 10.89 -12.86
C PRO A 150 -14.28 10.01 -13.54
N ASP A 151 -14.13 8.69 -13.48
CA ASP A 151 -15.09 7.74 -14.06
C ASP A 151 -16.24 7.47 -13.06
N PRO A 152 -17.51 7.77 -13.40
CA PRO A 152 -18.66 7.44 -12.56
C PRO A 152 -18.76 5.96 -12.20
N ARG A 153 -18.25 5.05 -13.05
CA ARG A 153 -18.20 3.61 -12.75
C ARG A 153 -17.35 3.36 -11.50
N ASP A 154 -16.21 4.03 -11.38
CA ASP A 154 -15.35 3.90 -10.21
C ASP A 154 -15.95 4.62 -9.00
N GLN A 155 -16.58 5.79 -9.18
CA GLN A 155 -17.33 6.43 -8.08
C GLN A 155 -18.39 5.48 -7.50
N ILE A 156 -19.18 4.81 -8.36
CA ILE A 156 -20.20 3.84 -7.96
C ILE A 156 -19.58 2.60 -7.31
N ARG A 157 -18.38 2.14 -7.72
CA ARG A 157 -17.72 0.98 -7.11
C ARG A 157 -17.17 1.27 -5.72
N TYR A 158 -16.59 2.44 -5.52
CA TYR A 158 -15.84 2.74 -4.30
C TYR A 158 -16.60 3.59 -3.28
N SER A 159 -17.68 4.28 -3.68
CA SER A 159 -18.42 5.14 -2.75
C SER A 159 -18.89 4.37 -1.51
N ARG A 160 -18.73 5.02 -0.35
CA ARG A 160 -19.13 4.56 0.98
C ARG A 160 -20.25 5.39 1.59
N SER A 161 -20.89 6.24 0.79
CA SER A 161 -22.01 7.09 1.17
C SER A 161 -23.28 6.60 0.50
N ALA A 162 -24.31 6.32 1.31
CA ALA A 162 -25.63 5.97 0.79
C ALA A 162 -26.21 7.12 -0.07
N ASP A 163 -26.00 8.36 0.37
CA ASP A 163 -26.50 9.55 -0.33
C ASP A 163 -25.80 9.72 -1.70
N ASP A 164 -24.48 9.54 -1.75
CA ASP A 164 -23.73 9.60 -3.02
C ASP A 164 -24.19 8.50 -3.98
N LEU A 165 -24.39 7.28 -3.49
CA LEU A 165 -24.82 6.15 -4.31
C LEU A 165 -26.24 6.34 -4.84
N ILE A 166 -27.16 6.91 -4.05
CA ILE A 166 -28.50 7.27 -4.51
C ILE A 166 -28.42 8.35 -5.61
N GLU A 167 -27.61 9.38 -5.41
CA GLU A 167 -27.42 10.44 -6.40
C GLU A 167 -26.78 9.91 -7.70
N LEU A 168 -25.76 9.05 -7.58
CA LEU A 168 -25.12 8.41 -8.72
C LEU A 168 -26.07 7.46 -9.44
N ALA A 169 -26.94 6.75 -8.73
CA ALA A 169 -27.96 5.89 -9.33
C ALA A 169 -29.00 6.67 -10.11
N ALA A 170 -29.41 7.84 -9.61
CA ALA A 170 -30.32 8.73 -10.33
C ALA A 170 -29.68 9.26 -11.64
N ARG A 171 -28.39 9.60 -11.60
CA ARG A 171 -27.65 10.12 -12.77
C ARG A 171 -27.23 9.03 -13.77
N HIS A 172 -26.91 7.84 -13.29
CA HIS A 172 -26.31 6.75 -14.07
C HIS A 172 -26.98 5.39 -13.82
N PRO A 173 -28.29 5.25 -14.05
CA PRO A 173 -29.03 4.01 -13.72
C PRO A 173 -28.52 2.80 -14.52
N GLY A 174 -28.02 3.02 -15.75
CA GLY A 174 -27.41 1.96 -16.56
C GLY A 174 -26.16 1.36 -15.93
N LEU A 175 -25.26 2.20 -15.39
CA LEU A 175 -24.04 1.75 -14.72
C LEU A 175 -24.33 1.04 -13.41
N VAL A 176 -25.33 1.48 -12.65
CA VAL A 176 -25.75 0.77 -11.44
C VAL A 176 -26.21 -0.65 -11.78
N ARG A 177 -27.08 -0.80 -12.79
CA ARG A 177 -27.51 -2.13 -13.25
C ARG A 177 -26.34 -3.00 -13.72
N GLU A 178 -25.39 -2.41 -14.45
CA GLU A 178 -24.17 -3.10 -14.90
C GLU A 178 -23.32 -3.60 -13.72
N LEU A 179 -23.19 -2.81 -12.66
CA LEU A 179 -22.28 -3.08 -11.54
C LEU A 179 -22.90 -3.93 -10.43
N THR A 180 -24.22 -3.98 -10.30
CA THR A 180 -24.93 -4.76 -9.26
C THR A 180 -24.46 -6.21 -9.13
N PRO A 181 -24.21 -6.99 -10.21
CA PRO A 181 -23.70 -8.36 -10.09
C PRO A 181 -22.37 -8.47 -9.34
N SER A 182 -21.52 -7.46 -9.46
CA SER A 182 -20.21 -7.39 -8.79
C SER A 182 -20.23 -6.65 -7.46
N ARG A 183 -21.31 -5.92 -7.16
CA ARG A 183 -21.49 -5.11 -5.95
C ARG A 183 -22.95 -5.16 -5.50
N SER A 184 -23.32 -6.27 -4.86
CA SER A 184 -24.72 -6.64 -4.58
C SER A 184 -25.49 -5.61 -3.75
N LEU A 185 -24.82 -4.81 -2.91
CA LEU A 185 -25.48 -3.75 -2.13
C LEU A 185 -26.16 -2.70 -3.00
N LEU A 186 -25.75 -2.54 -4.28
CA LEU A 186 -26.39 -1.58 -5.18
C LEU A 186 -27.86 -1.92 -5.45
N ALA A 187 -28.26 -3.19 -5.30
CA ALA A 187 -29.67 -3.59 -5.35
C ALA A 187 -30.52 -2.96 -4.22
N ARG A 188 -29.89 -2.60 -3.10
CA ARG A 188 -30.55 -2.01 -1.91
C ARG A 188 -30.88 -0.52 -2.08
N ILE A 189 -30.46 0.11 -3.18
CA ILE A 189 -30.77 1.52 -3.45
C ILE A 189 -32.29 1.76 -3.47
N ALA A 190 -33.06 0.84 -4.07
CA ALA A 190 -34.52 0.94 -4.15
C ALA A 190 -35.23 0.74 -2.79
N GLU A 191 -34.56 0.13 -1.82
CA GLU A 191 -35.07 -0.08 -0.45
C GLU A 191 -34.88 1.17 0.44
N GLY A 192 -34.23 2.21 -0.10
CA GLY A 192 -34.04 3.49 0.56
C GLY A 192 -32.72 3.59 1.34
N ARG A 193 -32.45 4.81 1.81
CA ARG A 193 -31.16 5.22 2.40
C ARG A 193 -30.70 4.33 3.54
N ARG A 194 -31.60 3.94 4.45
CA ARG A 194 -31.27 3.13 5.63
C ARG A 194 -30.78 1.74 5.24
N ALA A 195 -31.54 1.03 4.39
CA ALA A 195 -31.19 -0.31 3.93
C ALA A 195 -29.85 -0.30 3.17
N LEU A 196 -29.62 0.73 2.35
CA LEU A 196 -28.34 0.91 1.66
C LEU A 196 -27.18 1.16 2.63
N ALA A 197 -27.36 2.01 3.66
CA ALA A 197 -26.33 2.26 4.65
C ALA A 197 -25.96 0.99 5.43
N GLU A 198 -26.94 0.19 5.84
CA GLU A 198 -26.72 -1.11 6.49
C GLU A 198 -25.93 -2.07 5.57
N ALA A 199 -26.28 -2.12 4.27
CA ALA A 199 -25.57 -2.93 3.30
C ALA A 199 -24.12 -2.47 3.03
N ILE A 200 -23.85 -1.16 3.07
CA ILE A 200 -22.47 -0.61 2.99
C ILE A 200 -21.63 -1.06 4.19
N GLN A 201 -22.21 -1.08 5.40
CA GLN A 201 -21.52 -1.55 6.60
C GLN A 201 -21.20 -3.04 6.52
N LEU A 202 -22.12 -3.86 6.03
CA LEU A 202 -21.86 -5.29 5.82
C LEU A 202 -20.73 -5.52 4.80
N GLU A 203 -20.73 -4.81 3.66
CA GLU A 203 -19.65 -4.91 2.67
C GLU A 203 -18.28 -4.49 3.25
N MET A 204 -18.26 -3.49 4.15
CA MET A 204 -17.04 -3.10 4.88
C MET A 204 -16.53 -4.27 5.74
N LEU A 205 -17.39 -4.91 6.52
CA LEU A 205 -17.01 -6.05 7.37
C LEU A 205 -16.47 -7.22 6.52
N ASP A 206 -17.13 -7.54 5.41
CA ASP A 206 -16.66 -8.57 4.47
C ASP A 206 -15.25 -8.25 3.95
N CYS A 207 -14.99 -6.99 3.58
CA CYS A 207 -13.68 -6.54 3.13
C CYS A 207 -12.61 -6.67 4.24
N MET A 208 -12.96 -6.33 5.48
CA MET A 208 -12.08 -6.45 6.64
C MET A 208 -11.71 -7.92 6.91
N GLU A 209 -12.69 -8.83 6.87
CA GLU A 209 -12.44 -10.26 7.05
C GLU A 209 -11.53 -10.86 5.96
N VAL A 210 -11.76 -10.47 4.69
CA VAL A 210 -10.88 -10.87 3.58
C VAL A 210 -9.45 -10.37 3.83
N ASN A 211 -9.29 -9.13 4.28
CA ASN A 211 -7.97 -8.60 4.60
C ASN A 211 -7.33 -9.34 5.78
N GLU A 212 -8.09 -9.62 6.82
CA GLU A 212 -7.61 -10.31 8.02
C GLU A 212 -7.10 -11.71 7.68
N ARG A 213 -7.87 -12.49 6.89
CA ARG A 213 -7.45 -13.82 6.42
C ARG A 213 -6.10 -13.76 5.70
N ARG A 214 -5.94 -12.78 4.80
CA ARG A 214 -4.67 -12.54 4.08
C ARG A 214 -3.54 -12.23 5.06
N ILE A 215 -3.70 -11.23 5.93
CA ILE A 215 -2.65 -10.83 6.88
C ILE A 215 -2.27 -11.98 7.83
N ARG A 216 -3.24 -12.77 8.27
CA ARG A 216 -3.01 -13.94 9.12
C ARG A 216 -2.10 -14.98 8.47
N ALA A 217 -2.18 -15.17 7.14
CA ALA A 217 -1.27 -16.06 6.42
C ALA A 217 0.18 -15.58 6.50
N TYR A 218 0.42 -14.28 6.27
CA TYR A 218 1.76 -13.67 6.41
C TYR A 218 2.27 -13.72 7.84
N LEU A 219 1.42 -13.43 8.83
CA LEU A 219 1.79 -13.50 10.24
C LEU A 219 2.25 -14.90 10.63
N ARG A 220 1.49 -15.95 10.25
CA ARG A 220 1.90 -17.35 10.47
C ARG A 220 3.21 -17.68 9.76
N ALA A 221 3.34 -17.31 8.49
CA ALA A 221 4.56 -17.53 7.71
C ALA A 221 5.79 -16.82 8.31
N SER A 222 5.58 -15.71 9.01
CA SER A 222 6.65 -14.93 9.65
C SER A 222 7.00 -15.38 11.08
N GLU A 223 6.35 -16.41 11.65
CA GLU A 223 6.55 -16.78 13.06
C GLU A 223 8.00 -17.14 13.40
N GLY A 224 8.66 -17.93 12.54
CA GLY A 224 10.07 -18.27 12.71
C GLY A 224 10.97 -17.02 12.65
N TRP A 225 10.69 -16.14 11.69
CA TRP A 225 11.41 -14.89 11.52
C TRP A 225 11.24 -13.94 12.71
N LYS A 226 10.01 -13.81 13.22
CA LYS A 226 9.68 -13.02 14.40
C LYS A 226 10.42 -13.49 15.66
N LYS A 227 10.61 -14.80 15.83
CA LYS A 227 11.40 -15.36 16.95
C LYS A 227 12.89 -15.06 16.81
N LEU A 228 13.41 -15.04 15.59
CA LEU A 228 14.82 -14.75 15.31
C LEU A 228 15.16 -13.25 15.41
N TRP A 229 14.19 -12.37 15.12
CA TRP A 229 14.40 -10.92 14.98
C TRP A 229 15.12 -10.25 16.16
N PRO A 230 14.80 -10.48 17.45
CA PRO A 230 15.46 -9.76 18.55
C PRO A 230 16.96 -10.07 18.71
N ALA A 231 17.42 -11.23 18.24
CA ALA A 231 18.84 -11.54 18.18
C ALA A 231 19.49 -10.86 16.97
N LEU A 232 18.84 -10.99 15.81
CA LEU A 232 19.27 -10.39 14.56
C LEU A 232 19.41 -8.86 14.65
N GLU A 233 18.43 -8.17 15.24
CA GLU A 233 18.40 -6.72 15.41
C GLU A 233 19.65 -6.19 16.13
N ARG A 234 20.09 -6.88 17.19
CA ARG A 234 21.31 -6.52 17.94
C ARG A 234 22.59 -6.70 17.14
N GLU A 235 22.61 -7.68 16.25
CA GLU A 235 23.77 -7.94 15.39
C GLU A 235 23.84 -6.91 14.25
N VAL A 236 22.71 -6.63 13.59
CA VAL A 236 22.65 -5.68 12.46
C VAL A 236 22.82 -4.22 12.89
N ASP A 237 22.47 -3.85 14.12
CA ASP A 237 22.65 -2.49 14.65
C ASP A 237 24.13 -2.06 14.69
N SER A 238 25.06 -3.01 14.65
CA SER A 238 26.52 -2.76 14.63
C SER A 238 27.12 -2.69 13.22
N LEU A 239 26.32 -2.99 12.19
CA LEU A 239 26.76 -3.08 10.80
C LEU A 239 26.31 -1.86 10.01
N ASP A 240 27.04 -1.54 8.94
CA ASP A 240 26.51 -0.61 7.94
C ASP A 240 25.35 -1.27 7.16
N LEU A 241 24.53 -0.47 6.48
CA LEU A 241 23.33 -1.00 5.83
C LEU A 241 23.61 -2.08 4.78
N PRO A 242 24.64 -1.97 3.90
CA PRO A 242 24.99 -3.05 2.98
C PRO A 242 25.35 -4.36 3.68
N GLN A 243 26.17 -4.32 4.74
CA GLN A 243 26.52 -5.50 5.54
C GLN A 243 25.32 -6.08 6.27
N ALA A 244 24.53 -5.21 6.91
CA ALA A 244 23.28 -5.58 7.57
C ALA A 244 22.31 -6.24 6.58
N HIS A 245 22.18 -5.70 5.36
CA HIS A 245 21.32 -6.25 4.33
C HIS A 245 21.76 -7.66 3.91
N ALA A 246 23.04 -7.86 3.61
CA ALA A 246 23.58 -9.17 3.26
C ALA A 246 23.32 -10.20 4.39
N PHE A 247 23.53 -9.77 5.64
CA PHE A 247 23.27 -10.60 6.81
C PHE A 247 21.78 -10.93 6.98
N VAL A 248 20.89 -9.94 6.86
CA VAL A 248 19.43 -10.13 6.93
C VAL A 248 18.94 -11.08 5.84
N VAL A 249 19.44 -10.96 4.60
CA VAL A 249 19.12 -11.87 3.49
C VAL A 249 19.57 -13.29 3.82
N GLU A 250 20.80 -13.47 4.30
CA GLU A 250 21.33 -14.79 4.67
C GLU A 250 20.48 -15.44 5.76
N ARG A 251 20.16 -14.70 6.83
CA ARG A 251 19.40 -15.22 7.98
C ARG A 251 17.93 -15.47 7.67
N ALA A 252 17.37 -14.76 6.69
CA ALA A 252 16.00 -15.00 6.24
C ALA A 252 15.87 -16.31 5.44
N ARG A 253 16.95 -16.79 4.78
CA ARG A 253 16.92 -18.04 4.02
C ARG A 253 16.60 -19.22 4.93
N GLY A 254 15.58 -19.99 4.55
CA GLY A 254 15.10 -21.15 5.31
C GLY A 254 14.26 -20.82 6.54
N VAL A 255 14.08 -19.54 6.89
CA VAL A 255 13.27 -19.10 8.04
C VAL A 255 12.03 -18.31 7.61
N LEU A 256 12.21 -17.39 6.65
CA LEU A 256 11.12 -16.61 6.07
C LEU A 256 10.85 -17.14 4.65
N PRO A 257 9.65 -17.69 4.36
CA PRO A 257 9.39 -18.24 3.04
C PRO A 257 9.31 -17.11 2.00
N PRO A 258 9.86 -17.30 0.78
CA PRO A 258 9.84 -16.28 -0.26
C PRO A 258 8.42 -15.94 -0.71
N GLU A 259 7.49 -16.88 -0.63
CA GLU A 259 6.08 -16.72 -0.98
C GLU A 259 5.20 -17.20 0.18
N VAL A 260 4.04 -16.57 0.35
CA VAL A 260 3.01 -17.00 1.30
C VAL A 260 1.93 -17.73 0.51
N GLY A 261 1.68 -18.99 0.85
CA GLY A 261 0.60 -19.77 0.26
C GLY A 261 -0.77 -19.13 0.47
N PRO A 262 -1.78 -19.52 -0.35
CA PRO A 262 -3.13 -19.00 -0.25
C PRO A 262 -3.78 -19.25 1.13
#